data_AF-A0A938MEW7-F1
#
_entry.id   AF-A0A938MEW7-F1
#
_cell.length_a   1.000
_cell.length_b   1.000
_cell.length_c   1.000
_cell.angle_alpha   90.00
_cell.angle_beta   90.00
_cell.angle_gamma   90.00
#
_symmetry.space_group_name_H-M   'P 1'
#
loop_
_entity.id
_entity.type
_entity.pdbx_description
1 polymer ?
#
loop_
_entity_poly.entity_id
_entity_poly.type
_entity_poly.pdbx_seq_one_letter_code
_entity_poly.pdbx_strand_id
1 'polypeptide(L)'
;WLAEHTNERNVSGRIEDAAAGAHLFIGVSGPGVFTVKALKKMARNPIVFALANPTPEIMPEEAAPYAKIIATGRSDYPNQINNVLAFPGIFRGALDARATQINEPMKLAAAKAIAGCIGAGELSEEYIVPSIFDKQVVRSVASAVELAAYASGAAKARK
;
A
#
# COMPACT_ATOMS: atom_id res chain seq x y z
N TRP A 1 -10.99 -17.66 7.29
CA TRP A 1 -10.41 -16.60 8.11
C TRP A 1 -10.90 -15.20 7.71
N LEU A 2 -10.45 -14.58 6.61
CA LEU A 2 -10.76 -13.15 6.32
C LEU A 2 -12.26 -12.81 6.37
N ALA A 3 -13.11 -13.52 5.63
CA ALA A 3 -14.56 -13.27 5.61
C ALA A 3 -15.24 -13.50 6.98
N GLU A 4 -14.69 -14.38 7.82
CA GLU A 4 -15.24 -14.71 9.14
C GLU A 4 -14.79 -13.71 10.22
N HIS A 5 -13.74 -12.93 9.96
CA HIS A 5 -13.07 -12.03 10.93
C HIS A 5 -13.04 -10.57 10.46
N THR A 6 -13.82 -10.22 9.44
CA THR A 6 -13.98 -8.85 8.97
C THR A 6 -15.45 -8.47 8.98
N ASN A 7 -15.76 -7.19 8.75
CA ASN A 7 -17.14 -6.70 8.73
C ASN A 7 -17.91 -6.98 10.04
N GLU A 8 -17.31 -6.68 11.20
CA GLU A 8 -17.94 -6.89 12.53
C GLU A 8 -19.30 -6.20 12.67
N ARG A 9 -19.51 -5.10 11.93
CA ARG A 9 -20.77 -4.36 11.86
C ARG A 9 -21.85 -5.08 11.02
N ASN A 10 -21.54 -6.21 10.41
CA ASN A 10 -22.41 -6.98 9.51
C ASN A 10 -23.05 -6.13 8.41
N VAL A 11 -22.28 -5.18 7.86
CA VAL A 11 -22.75 -4.30 6.79
C VAL A 11 -23.01 -5.14 5.56
N SER A 12 -24.21 -5.01 5.00
CA SER A 12 -24.64 -5.67 3.78
C SER A 12 -25.19 -4.61 2.82
N GLY A 13 -25.05 -4.81 1.51
CA GLY A 13 -25.56 -3.89 0.50
C GLY A 13 -24.52 -3.47 -0.52
N ARG A 14 -24.53 -2.19 -0.88
CA ARG A 14 -23.66 -1.61 -1.92
C ARG A 14 -22.41 -0.99 -1.30
N ILE A 15 -21.50 -0.56 -2.17
CA ILE A 15 -20.25 0.07 -1.75
C ILE A 15 -20.50 1.36 -0.93
N GLU A 16 -21.59 2.08 -1.20
CA GLU A 16 -21.99 3.27 -0.43
C GLU A 16 -22.35 2.96 1.02
N ASP A 17 -22.84 1.74 1.30
CA ASP A 17 -23.22 1.30 2.64
C ASP A 17 -21.96 0.93 3.43
N ALA A 18 -21.01 0.26 2.77
CA ALA A 18 -19.69 -0.04 3.34
C ALA A 18 -18.82 1.22 3.56
N ALA A 19 -18.91 2.20 2.65
CA ALA A 19 -18.13 3.44 2.71
C ALA A 19 -18.57 4.40 3.82
N ALA A 20 -19.79 4.24 4.35
CA ALA A 20 -20.33 5.13 5.38
C ALA A 20 -19.45 5.15 6.63
N GLY A 21 -18.85 6.32 6.90
CA GLY A 21 -17.91 6.53 8.01
C GLY A 21 -16.54 5.86 7.85
N ALA A 22 -16.22 5.30 6.68
CA ALA A 22 -14.90 4.72 6.43
C ALA A 22 -13.83 5.82 6.35
N HIS A 23 -12.65 5.58 6.92
CA HIS A 23 -11.51 6.50 6.85
C HIS A 23 -10.61 6.23 5.64
N LEU A 24 -10.62 5.00 5.14
CA LEU A 24 -9.77 4.53 4.07
C LEU A 24 -10.57 3.65 3.12
N PHE A 25 -10.49 3.95 1.82
CA PHE A 25 -10.90 3.06 0.74
C PHE A 25 -9.64 2.52 0.05
N ILE A 26 -9.58 1.20 -0.15
CA ILE A 26 -8.57 0.56 -0.99
C ILE A 26 -9.28 -0.23 -2.08
N GLY A 27 -9.22 0.28 -3.30
CA GLY A 27 -9.67 -0.38 -4.51
C GLY A 27 -8.51 -1.11 -5.20
N VAL A 28 -8.75 -2.37 -5.53
CA VAL A 28 -7.84 -3.23 -6.34
C VAL A 28 -8.66 -4.03 -7.35
N SER A 29 -9.74 -3.45 -7.89
CA SER A 29 -10.69 -4.12 -8.76
C SER A 29 -10.70 -3.55 -10.18
N GLY A 30 -11.64 -2.66 -10.50
CA GLY A 30 -11.86 -2.17 -11.86
C GLY A 30 -12.52 -0.78 -11.91
N PRO A 31 -12.61 -0.20 -13.11
CA PRO A 31 -13.00 1.20 -13.27
C PRO A 31 -14.44 1.51 -12.84
N GLY A 32 -14.64 2.68 -12.23
CA GLY A 32 -15.96 3.24 -11.92
C GLY A 32 -16.74 2.55 -10.80
N VAL A 33 -16.12 1.62 -10.06
CA VAL A 33 -16.77 0.92 -8.95
C VAL A 33 -16.91 1.78 -7.69
N PHE A 34 -16.11 2.85 -7.57
CA PHE A 34 -16.19 3.78 -6.44
C PHE A 34 -16.68 5.13 -6.94
N THR A 35 -17.75 5.64 -6.32
CA THR A 35 -18.45 6.84 -6.82
C THR A 35 -18.22 8.02 -5.89
N VAL A 36 -18.35 9.24 -6.42
CA VAL A 36 -18.38 10.47 -5.60
C VAL A 36 -19.46 10.39 -4.52
N LYS A 37 -20.58 9.71 -4.80
CA LYS A 37 -21.65 9.46 -3.81
C LYS A 37 -21.18 8.60 -2.64
N ALA A 38 -20.40 7.55 -2.89
CA ALA A 38 -19.79 6.74 -1.84
C ALA A 38 -18.74 7.55 -1.06
N LEU A 39 -17.88 8.28 -1.76
CA LEU A 39 -16.83 9.10 -1.18
C LEU A 39 -17.39 10.17 -0.22
N LYS A 40 -18.48 10.85 -0.59
CA LYS A 40 -19.15 11.84 0.27
C LYS A 40 -19.74 11.26 1.56
N LYS A 41 -19.92 9.94 1.66
CA LYS A 41 -20.38 9.26 2.88
C LYS A 41 -19.24 8.82 3.80
N MET A 42 -17.99 8.89 3.34
CA MET A 42 -16.82 8.54 4.14
C MET A 42 -16.65 9.51 5.32
N ALA A 43 -15.76 9.15 6.24
CA ALA A 43 -15.38 10.02 7.35
C ALA A 43 -14.72 11.32 6.86
N ARG A 44 -14.57 12.30 7.76
CA ARG A 44 -13.85 13.54 7.47
C ARG A 44 -12.40 13.22 7.10
N ASN A 45 -11.87 13.93 6.09
CA ASN A 45 -10.52 13.78 5.56
C ASN A 45 -10.19 12.32 5.14
N PRO A 46 -10.99 11.69 4.26
CA PRO A 46 -10.81 10.29 3.92
C PRO A 46 -9.59 10.08 3.03
N ILE A 47 -9.03 8.87 3.08
CA ILE A 47 -7.93 8.40 2.23
C ILE A 47 -8.52 7.48 1.16
N VAL A 48 -8.12 7.67 -0.10
CA VAL A 48 -8.62 6.90 -1.24
C VAL A 48 -7.44 6.32 -2.03
N PHE A 49 -7.27 5.00 -1.97
CA PHE A 49 -6.32 4.27 -2.81
C PHE A 49 -7.11 3.60 -3.93
N ALA A 50 -7.07 4.16 -5.14
CA ALA A 50 -7.76 3.63 -6.32
C ALA A 50 -6.71 3.02 -7.27
N LEU A 51 -6.40 1.74 -7.08
CA LEU A 51 -5.20 1.10 -7.62
C LEU A 51 -5.46 0.28 -8.89
N ALA A 52 -6.70 0.22 -9.40
CA ALA A 52 -7.00 -0.40 -10.68
C ALA A 52 -6.23 0.29 -11.83
N ASN A 53 -5.81 -0.51 -12.81
CA ASN A 53 -5.08 -0.05 -13.99
C ASN A 53 -5.77 -0.56 -15.28
N PRO A 54 -5.72 0.20 -16.40
CA PRO A 54 -5.18 1.56 -16.51
C PRO A 54 -6.13 2.65 -15.96
N THR A 55 -7.40 2.31 -15.79
CA THR A 55 -8.42 3.23 -15.27
C THR A 55 -8.75 2.87 -13.82
N PRO A 56 -8.58 3.80 -12.86
CA PRO A 56 -8.81 3.56 -11.44
C PRO A 56 -10.30 3.42 -11.11
N GLU A 57 -10.59 2.95 -9.89
CA GLU A 57 -11.94 2.79 -9.35
C GLU A 57 -12.74 4.11 -9.32
N ILE A 58 -12.03 5.23 -9.12
CA ILE A 58 -12.50 6.61 -9.20
C ILE A 58 -11.36 7.46 -9.76
N MET A 59 -11.65 8.42 -10.63
CA MET A 59 -10.62 9.31 -11.16
C MET A 59 -10.12 10.28 -10.07
N PRO A 60 -8.81 10.58 -9.98
CA PRO A 60 -8.28 11.52 -8.98
C PRO A 60 -8.96 12.88 -9.00
N GLU A 61 -9.33 13.38 -10.17
CA GLU A 61 -10.02 14.66 -10.36
C GLU A 61 -11.42 14.66 -9.73
N GLU A 62 -12.11 13.52 -9.73
CA GLU A 62 -13.41 13.36 -9.08
C GLU A 62 -13.29 13.21 -7.56
N ALA A 63 -12.19 12.60 -7.10
CA ALA A 63 -11.93 12.36 -5.68
C ALA A 63 -11.32 13.57 -4.95
N ALA A 64 -10.50 14.38 -5.62
CA ALA A 64 -9.72 15.48 -5.03
C ALA A 64 -10.54 16.49 -4.20
N PRO A 65 -11.77 16.86 -4.59
CA PRO A 65 -12.57 17.78 -3.78
C PRO A 65 -13.05 17.20 -2.43
N TYR A 66 -12.96 15.88 -2.24
CA TYR A 66 -13.58 15.18 -1.11
C TYR A 66 -12.61 14.32 -0.31
N ALA A 67 -11.50 13.89 -0.90
CA ALA A 67 -10.46 13.08 -0.26
C ALA A 67 -9.29 13.94 0.21
N LYS A 68 -8.71 13.56 1.35
CA LYS A 68 -7.51 14.20 1.89
C LYS A 68 -6.24 13.69 1.24
N ILE A 69 -6.19 12.40 0.96
CA ILE A 69 -5.06 11.72 0.31
C ILE A 69 -5.62 10.82 -0.76
N ILE A 70 -5.03 10.89 -1.95
CA ILE A 70 -5.37 10.04 -3.09
C ILE A 70 -4.10 9.35 -3.54
N ALA A 71 -4.19 8.03 -3.77
CA ALA A 71 -3.11 7.24 -4.33
C ALA A 71 -3.66 6.37 -5.47
N THR A 72 -2.86 6.17 -6.51
CA THR A 72 -3.24 5.36 -7.68
C THR A 72 -2.13 4.41 -8.10
N GLY A 73 -2.41 3.50 -9.03
CA GLY A 73 -1.36 2.70 -9.68
C GLY A 73 -0.62 3.44 -10.81
N ARG A 74 -1.12 4.60 -11.25
CA ARG A 74 -0.61 5.30 -12.42
C ARG A 74 0.53 6.25 -12.07
N SER A 75 1.50 6.39 -12.98
CA SER A 75 2.70 7.22 -12.78
C SER A 75 2.50 8.70 -13.07
N ASP A 76 1.37 9.08 -13.67
CA ASP A 76 1.04 10.46 -14.00
C ASP A 76 0.34 11.23 -12.86
N TYR A 77 0.11 10.57 -11.72
CA TYR A 77 -0.44 11.17 -10.51
C TYR A 77 0.53 11.09 -9.34
N PRO A 78 0.40 12.00 -8.33
CA PRO A 78 1.07 11.83 -7.05
C PRO A 78 0.71 10.49 -6.39
N ASN A 79 1.52 10.09 -5.42
CA ASN A 79 1.30 8.88 -4.62
C ASN A 79 1.10 7.60 -5.46
N GLN A 80 1.97 7.34 -6.43
CA GLN A 80 1.92 6.10 -7.19
C GLN A 80 2.26 4.89 -6.30
N ILE A 81 1.30 4.01 -6.06
CA ILE A 81 1.52 2.72 -5.42
C ILE A 81 1.95 1.72 -6.49
N ASN A 82 3.23 1.33 -6.47
CA ASN A 82 3.79 0.42 -7.47
C ASN A 82 4.64 -0.68 -6.82
N ASN A 83 4.43 -1.92 -7.27
CA ASN A 83 5.15 -3.10 -6.79
C ASN A 83 6.66 -3.02 -7.05
N VAL A 84 7.11 -2.18 -8.00
CA VAL A 84 8.54 -1.87 -8.25
C VAL A 84 9.27 -1.40 -6.99
N LEU A 85 8.57 -0.78 -6.04
CA LEU A 85 9.17 -0.38 -4.76
C LEU A 85 9.50 -1.58 -3.86
N ALA A 86 8.83 -2.72 -4.07
CA ALA A 86 8.92 -3.88 -3.19
C ALA A 86 9.76 -5.01 -3.79
N PHE A 87 9.41 -5.50 -4.99
CA PHE A 87 9.97 -6.77 -5.48
C PHE A 87 11.51 -6.78 -5.59
N PRO A 88 12.20 -5.73 -6.11
CA PRO A 88 13.65 -5.81 -6.28
C PRO A 88 14.36 -5.97 -4.93
N GLY A 89 13.92 -5.22 -3.91
CA GLY A 89 14.48 -5.27 -2.57
C GLY A 89 14.13 -6.58 -1.86
N ILE A 90 12.88 -7.03 -1.93
CA ILE A 90 12.45 -8.29 -1.30
C ILE A 90 13.27 -9.46 -1.84
N PHE A 91 13.40 -9.58 -3.16
CA PHE A 91 14.19 -10.67 -3.75
C PHE A 91 15.67 -10.53 -3.44
N ARG A 92 16.25 -9.33 -3.50
CA ARG A 92 17.66 -9.11 -3.15
C ARG A 92 17.95 -9.56 -1.71
N GLY A 93 17.18 -9.08 -0.73
CA GLY A 93 17.36 -9.44 0.68
C GLY A 93 17.14 -10.93 0.96
N ALA A 94 16.13 -11.54 0.33
CA ALA A 94 15.90 -12.98 0.46
C ALA A 94 17.06 -13.81 -0.13
N LEU A 95 17.62 -13.39 -1.28
CA LEU A 95 18.77 -14.05 -1.92
C LEU A 95 20.06 -13.88 -1.11
N ASP A 96 20.31 -12.68 -0.58
CA ASP A 96 21.44 -12.41 0.32
C ASP A 96 21.42 -13.30 1.56
N ALA A 97 20.26 -13.40 2.21
CA ALA A 97 20.05 -14.25 3.36
C ALA A 97 20.09 -15.75 3.03
N ARG A 98 19.92 -16.12 1.76
CA ARG A 98 19.59 -17.49 1.31
C ARG A 98 18.34 -18.02 2.02
N ALA A 99 17.31 -17.18 2.10
CA ALA A 99 16.05 -17.53 2.72
C ALA A 99 15.37 -18.68 1.96
N THR A 100 14.78 -19.62 2.70
CA THR A 100 14.04 -20.76 2.12
C THR A 100 12.63 -20.38 1.68
N GLN A 101 12.13 -19.23 2.14
CA GLN A 101 10.80 -18.71 1.84
C GLN A 101 10.74 -17.19 2.08
N ILE A 102 9.72 -16.55 1.52
CA ILE A 102 9.33 -15.17 1.86
C ILE A 102 8.08 -15.24 2.76
N ASN A 103 8.23 -14.92 4.04
CA ASN A 103 7.15 -15.01 5.03
C ASN A 103 6.58 -13.63 5.42
N GLU A 104 5.53 -13.61 6.26
CA GLU A 104 4.86 -12.38 6.69
C GLU A 104 5.77 -11.37 7.41
N PRO A 105 6.67 -11.79 8.34
CA PRO A 105 7.67 -10.87 8.90
C PRO A 105 8.53 -10.17 7.84
N MET A 106 8.97 -10.87 6.80
CA MET A 106 9.75 -10.28 5.71
C MET A 106 8.92 -9.29 4.88
N LYS A 107 7.66 -9.59 4.58
CA LYS A 107 6.75 -8.67 3.87
C LYS A 107 6.49 -7.40 4.68
N LEU A 108 6.27 -7.55 5.99
CA LEU A 108 6.07 -6.41 6.90
C LEU A 108 7.34 -5.56 7.01
N ALA A 109 8.52 -6.18 7.06
CA ALA A 109 9.80 -5.47 7.08
C ALA A 109 10.00 -4.66 5.78
N ALA A 110 9.67 -5.23 4.62
CA ALA A 110 9.71 -4.52 3.35
C ALA A 110 8.78 -3.30 3.33
N ALA A 111 7.52 -3.46 3.75
CA ALA A 111 6.56 -2.36 3.81
C ALA A 111 7.03 -1.22 4.72
N LYS A 112 7.57 -1.56 5.90
CA LYS A 112 8.16 -0.58 6.83
C LYS A 112 9.39 0.12 6.24
N ALA A 113 10.25 -0.61 5.53
CA ALA A 113 11.43 -0.02 4.88
C ALA A 113 11.05 0.95 3.76
N ILE A 114 10.03 0.63 2.94
CA ILE A 114 9.52 1.54 1.90
C ILE A 114 8.98 2.82 2.56
N ALA A 115 8.11 2.69 3.57
CA ALA A 115 7.55 3.84 4.27
C ALA A 115 8.63 4.69 4.95
N GLY A 116 9.66 4.06 5.52
CA GLY A 116 10.78 4.74 6.18
C GLY A 116 11.75 5.45 5.26
N CYS A 117 11.60 5.33 3.93
CA CYS A 117 12.41 6.10 2.97
C CYS A 117 11.95 7.56 2.85
N ILE A 118 10.77 7.91 3.38
CA ILE A 118 10.29 9.29 3.41
C ILE A 118 10.60 9.88 4.79
N GLY A 119 11.34 10.98 4.82
CA GLY A 119 11.59 11.72 6.06
C GLY A 119 10.32 12.35 6.61
N ALA A 120 10.23 12.49 7.95
CA ALA A 120 9.06 13.08 8.60
C ALA A 120 8.74 14.52 8.13
N GLY A 121 9.76 15.28 7.69
CA GLY A 121 9.60 16.63 7.15
C GLY A 121 9.20 16.69 5.67
N GLU A 122 9.19 15.55 4.97
CA GLU A 122 8.86 15.46 3.55
C GLU A 122 7.42 14.99 3.33
N LEU A 123 6.80 14.37 4.35
CA LEU A 123 5.44 13.86 4.28
C LEU A 123 4.43 14.97 3.97
N SER A 124 3.61 14.72 2.95
CA SER A 124 2.50 15.60 2.58
C SER A 124 1.35 14.77 1.99
N GLU A 125 0.21 15.41 1.73
CA GLU A 125 -0.95 14.77 1.10
C GLU A 125 -0.64 14.20 -0.28
N GLU A 126 0.35 14.76 -0.97
CA GLU A 126 0.81 14.36 -2.31
C GLU A 126 2.10 13.54 -2.29
N TYR A 127 2.68 13.29 -1.10
CA TYR A 127 3.91 12.52 -0.95
C TYR A 127 3.88 11.59 0.27
N ILE A 128 3.22 10.44 0.09
CA ILE A 128 3.10 9.37 1.10
C ILE A 128 3.85 8.08 0.76
N VAL A 129 4.39 7.99 -0.46
CA VAL A 129 5.13 6.82 -0.98
C VAL A 129 6.35 7.32 -1.76
N PRO A 130 7.54 6.72 -1.60
CA PRO A 130 8.74 7.19 -2.28
C PRO A 130 8.64 6.98 -3.79
N SER A 131 9.45 7.72 -4.54
CA SER A 131 9.53 7.58 -5.99
C SER A 131 10.07 6.20 -6.38
N ILE A 132 9.54 5.62 -7.46
CA ILE A 132 10.07 4.39 -8.06
C ILE A 132 11.52 4.52 -8.56
N PHE A 133 12.02 5.74 -8.72
CA PHE A 133 13.39 6.02 -9.15
C PHE A 133 14.36 6.22 -7.98
N ASP A 134 13.87 6.20 -6.73
CA ASP A 134 14.73 6.29 -5.57
C ASP A 134 15.53 4.99 -5.38
N LYS A 135 16.83 5.08 -5.66
CA LYS A 135 17.77 3.97 -5.57
C LYS A 135 17.99 3.50 -4.13
N GLN A 136 17.65 4.30 -3.11
CA GLN A 136 17.77 3.91 -1.71
C GLN A 136 16.68 2.94 -1.28
N VAL A 137 15.51 2.95 -1.93
CA VAL A 137 14.39 2.07 -1.58
C VAL A 137 14.80 0.60 -1.69
N VAL A 138 15.40 0.22 -2.82
CA VAL A 138 15.83 -1.18 -3.04
C VAL A 138 16.84 -1.64 -1.99
N ARG A 139 17.80 -0.78 -1.63
CA ARG A 139 18.83 -1.09 -0.63
C ARG A 139 18.23 -1.23 0.77
N SER A 140 17.36 -0.30 1.15
CA SER A 140 16.70 -0.29 2.45
C SER A 140 15.78 -1.51 2.63
N VAL A 141 14.99 -1.82 1.60
CA VAL A 141 14.12 -3.01 1.58
C VAL A 141 14.95 -4.29 1.64
N ALA A 142 16.02 -4.40 0.84
CA ALA A 142 16.87 -5.60 0.85
C ALA A 142 17.47 -5.86 2.24
N SER A 143 18.06 -4.84 2.86
CA SER A 143 18.63 -4.95 4.20
C SER A 143 17.57 -5.33 5.24
N ALA A 144 16.40 -4.70 5.23
CA ALA A 144 15.32 -5.00 6.16
C ALA A 144 14.79 -6.43 5.99
N VAL A 145 14.66 -6.91 4.75
CA VAL A 145 14.18 -8.25 4.43
C VAL A 145 15.21 -9.32 4.81
N GLU A 146 16.50 -9.08 4.59
CA GLU A 146 17.58 -9.98 5.02
C GLU A 146 17.57 -10.17 6.54
N LEU A 147 17.51 -9.07 7.30
CA LEU A 147 17.42 -9.12 8.76
C LEU A 147 16.16 -9.87 9.23
N ALA A 148 15.01 -9.61 8.60
CA ALA A 148 13.76 -10.30 8.91
C ALA A 148 13.81 -11.80 8.56
N ALA A 149 14.53 -12.19 7.51
CA ALA A 149 14.71 -13.58 7.13
C ALA A 149 15.47 -14.37 8.21
N TYR A 150 16.54 -13.79 8.78
CA TYR A 150 17.24 -14.40 9.92
C TYR A 150 16.38 -14.43 11.19
N ALA A 151 15.75 -13.30 11.54
CA ALA A 151 14.94 -13.21 12.76
C ALA A 151 13.75 -14.17 12.78
N SER A 152 13.16 -14.44 11.62
CA SER A 152 12.02 -15.35 11.48
C SER A 152 12.41 -16.82 11.27
N GLY A 153 13.71 -17.13 11.18
CA GLY A 153 14.22 -18.47 10.90
C GLY A 153 14.04 -18.94 9.45
N ALA A 154 13.62 -18.06 8.54
CA ALA A 154 13.59 -18.34 7.10
C ALA A 154 15.01 -18.50 6.52
N ALA A 155 16.01 -17.93 7.18
CA ALA A 155 17.42 -18.10 6.86
C ALA A 155 18.21 -18.52 8.12
N LYS A 156 19.30 -19.27 7.92
CA LYS A 156 20.25 -19.60 9.00
C LYS A 156 21.44 -18.66 8.90
N ALA A 157 21.76 -17.95 9.99
CA ALA A 157 23.00 -17.20 10.07
C ALA A 157 24.18 -18.15 9.81
N ARG A 158 25.11 -17.73 8.95
CA ARG A 158 26.35 -18.50 8.76
C ARG A 158 27.09 -18.54 10.10
N LYS A 159 27.42 -19.74 10.55
CA LYS A 159 28.43 -19.93 11.61
C LYS A 159 29.79 -19.52 11.08
#